data_AF-A0A925M6K0-F1
#
_entry.id   AF-A0A925M6K0-F1
#
_cell.length_a   1.000
_cell.length_b   1.000
_cell.length_c   1.000
_cell.angle_alpha   90.00
_cell.angle_beta   90.00
_cell.angle_gamma   90.00
#
_symmetry.space_group_name_H-M   'P 1'
#
loop_
_entity.id
_entity.type
_entity.pdbx_description
1 polymer ?
#
loop_
_entity_poly.entity_id
_entity_poly.type
_entity_poly.pdbx_seq_one_letter_code
_entity_poly.pdbx_strand_id
1 'polypeptide(L)'
;MGGGRYSIDIARSNRSSNNAAFQRPAVAVREVHEALNPFGKRREVNNVTPIVVALDVTRSRGDDTKLMYEKLPQLMGQIELKGYIENPGISIAAIGDATADRAPLQVGQFEGDNRLDQVLERVWIEEGGGGTGQESYELAAYFYSRTNCVRLAQGTGKKGYFFFVGDEGFYPKVDKAAVRRIIGDELTEDLPAEEAFRRLQEKFHTFLLYPQKTMAERKDNIDAEIKDRVTRAGGLYDGVDLRASLVWNNTNDLDLHVITPANEHIYYGAKQASCGGWLDVDMNVRGETTKPVENVRWAKGSARRGRYQIFVRNYAFHTEDKAPTSFKVELEVGGKITHFEGVISPRSQTGEASDVQVGEIDFDPAAQPAAAPVDHYKNYADDVILAQWATVIPREHIIRVGDPKSIIDVLLGALAIADGKVDLDTYLKDMRELGAAEDRLERAEGRGRRRQEAHDAAVARAVVRGAQGVIVPAQRCASACSGVPTRRCTVHSLWGKAPSAR
;
A
#
# COMPACT_ATOMS: atom_id res chain seq x y z
N MET A 1 -10.63 21.13 30.74
CA MET A 1 -9.66 20.76 31.79
C MET A 1 -9.51 19.25 31.77
N GLY A 2 -8.26 18.75 31.76
CA GLY A 2 -7.93 17.32 31.69
C GLY A 2 -6.91 16.98 30.61
N GLY A 3 -5.80 17.73 30.53
CA GLY A 3 -4.67 17.38 29.65
C GLY A 3 -3.82 16.30 30.32
N GLY A 4 -4.01 15.05 29.89
CA GLY A 4 -3.11 13.95 30.25
C GLY A 4 -1.89 13.98 29.34
N ARG A 5 -0.73 14.34 29.87
CA ARG A 5 0.56 14.14 29.19
C ARG A 5 0.90 12.66 29.17
N TYR A 6 1.57 12.17 28.11
CA TYR A 6 2.16 10.83 28.10
C TYR A 6 3.10 10.70 29.31
N SER A 7 2.70 9.92 30.32
CA SER A 7 3.58 9.59 31.44
C SER A 7 4.31 8.28 31.13
N ILE A 8 5.59 8.22 31.50
CA ILE A 8 6.45 7.04 31.39
C ILE A 8 5.81 5.79 32.03
N ASP A 9 4.93 5.97 33.00
CA ASP A 9 4.26 4.87 33.71
C ASP A 9 3.11 4.25 32.91
N ILE A 10 2.43 4.99 32.03
CA ILE A 10 1.40 4.44 31.12
C ILE A 10 2.05 3.65 29.98
N ALA A 11 3.18 4.12 29.46
CA ALA A 11 3.99 3.37 28.50
C ALA A 11 4.56 2.07 29.10
N ARG A 12 4.74 2.02 30.43
CA ARG A 12 5.16 0.82 31.17
C ARG A 12 4.00 -0.13 31.45
N SER A 13 2.82 0.36 31.79
CA SER A 13 1.64 -0.49 32.04
C SER A 13 1.09 -1.14 30.77
N ASN A 14 1.15 -0.45 29.63
CA ASN A 14 0.66 -1.01 28.35
C ASN A 14 1.55 -2.14 27.81
N ARG A 15 2.82 -2.27 28.26
CA ARG A 15 3.66 -3.43 27.92
C ARG A 15 3.15 -4.74 28.51
N SER A 16 2.46 -4.70 29.66
CA SER A 16 1.95 -5.91 30.32
C SER A 16 0.52 -6.28 29.92
N SER A 17 -0.24 -5.38 29.28
CA SER A 17 -1.64 -5.61 28.90
C SER A 17 -1.89 -5.81 27.41
N ASN A 18 -0.91 -5.53 26.53
CA ASN A 18 -1.09 -5.58 25.07
C ASN A 18 -1.25 -7.00 24.47
N ASN A 19 -1.18 -8.06 25.28
CA ASN A 19 -1.64 -9.38 24.83
C ASN A 19 -3.16 -9.43 24.54
N ALA A 20 -3.94 -8.45 25.02
CA ALA A 20 -5.40 -8.46 24.90
C ALA A 20 -5.95 -8.00 23.54
N ALA A 21 -5.20 -7.22 22.76
CA ALA A 21 -5.65 -6.78 21.43
C ALA A 21 -5.75 -7.95 20.44
N PHE A 22 -4.97 -9.02 20.66
CA PHE A 22 -4.86 -10.17 19.77
C PHE A 22 -5.41 -11.49 20.34
N GLN A 23 -5.85 -11.53 21.61
CA GLN A 23 -6.41 -12.72 22.27
C GLN A 23 -7.95 -12.70 22.41
N ARG A 24 -8.66 -11.92 21.58
CA ARG A 24 -10.11 -12.14 21.46
C ARG A 24 -10.34 -13.34 20.54
N PRO A 25 -11.09 -14.38 20.96
CA PRO A 25 -11.61 -15.33 19.98
C PRO A 25 -12.37 -14.53 18.93
N ALA A 26 -12.27 -14.93 17.66
CA ALA A 26 -12.90 -14.29 16.51
C ALA A 26 -14.42 -14.15 16.70
N VAL A 27 -14.85 -13.17 17.50
CA VAL A 27 -16.18 -12.59 17.41
C VAL A 27 -16.08 -11.76 16.15
N ALA A 28 -16.69 -12.28 15.08
CA ALA A 28 -16.68 -11.68 13.76
C ALA A 28 -17.17 -10.23 13.81
N VAL A 29 -16.25 -9.28 14.00
CA VAL A 29 -16.48 -7.88 13.67
C VAL A 29 -16.58 -7.85 12.15
N ARG A 30 -17.78 -7.61 11.63
CA ARG A 30 -18.08 -7.70 10.18
C ARG A 30 -17.97 -6.35 9.46
N GLU A 31 -17.66 -5.27 10.19
CA GLU A 31 -17.74 -3.88 9.71
C GLU A 31 -16.68 -2.97 10.37
N VAL A 32 -16.33 -1.88 9.67
CA VAL A 32 -15.42 -0.84 10.16
C VAL A 32 -15.96 -0.19 11.43
N HIS A 33 -15.09 0.02 12.42
CA HIS A 33 -15.47 0.74 13.63
C HIS A 33 -15.92 2.17 13.31
N GLU A 34 -17.04 2.63 13.87
CA GLU A 34 -17.66 3.95 13.57
C GLU A 34 -16.65 5.11 13.65
N ALA A 35 -15.81 5.14 14.70
CA ALA A 35 -14.76 6.14 14.87
C ALA A 35 -13.78 6.25 13.69
N LEU A 36 -13.54 5.15 12.97
CA LEU A 36 -12.62 5.07 11.84
C LEU A 36 -13.32 5.15 10.47
N ASN A 37 -14.67 5.08 10.45
CA ASN A 37 -15.44 5.12 9.22
C ASN A 37 -15.34 6.52 8.56
N PRO A 38 -14.82 6.62 7.31
CA PRO A 38 -14.69 7.90 6.61
C PRO A 38 -16.03 8.44 6.06
N PHE A 39 -17.10 7.64 6.03
CA PHE A 39 -18.36 7.99 5.37
C PHE A 39 -19.02 9.24 5.96
N GLY A 40 -19.21 10.26 5.12
CA GLY A 40 -19.80 11.54 5.50
C GLY A 40 -18.95 12.33 6.50
N LYS A 41 -17.72 11.91 6.77
CA LYS A 41 -16.81 12.57 7.71
C LYS A 41 -15.75 13.38 6.99
N ARG A 42 -15.37 14.48 7.62
CA ARG A 42 -14.13 15.21 7.33
C ARG A 42 -13.32 15.26 8.61
N ARG A 43 -12.00 15.13 8.48
CA ARG A 43 -11.09 15.31 9.60
C ARG A 43 -10.67 16.77 9.65
N GLU A 44 -10.60 17.30 10.86
CA GLU A 44 -10.17 18.67 11.13
C GLU A 44 -8.99 18.61 12.09
N VAL A 45 -7.99 19.45 11.83
CA VAL A 45 -6.80 19.58 12.65
C VAL A 45 -6.49 21.05 12.88
N ASN A 46 -6.40 21.41 14.16
CA ASN A 46 -6.04 22.76 14.61
C ASN A 46 -4.63 22.82 15.20
N ASN A 47 -3.91 21.70 15.17
CA ASN A 47 -2.53 21.62 15.60
C ASN A 47 -1.61 22.39 14.63
N VAL A 48 -0.46 22.86 15.13
CA VAL A 48 0.52 23.62 14.33
C VAL A 48 1.12 22.72 13.24
N THR A 49 1.37 21.46 13.58
CA THR A 49 1.98 20.49 12.67
C THR A 49 1.08 19.26 12.51
N PRO A 50 0.23 19.21 11.47
CA PRO A 50 -0.53 18.01 11.14
C PRO A 50 0.39 16.90 10.62
N ILE A 51 0.21 15.67 11.07
CA ILE A 51 0.96 14.49 10.63
C ILE A 51 -0.04 13.38 10.33
N VAL A 52 0.12 12.73 9.18
CA VAL A 52 -0.66 11.56 8.81
C VAL A 52 0.30 10.39 8.57
N VAL A 53 -0.02 9.24 9.15
CA VAL A 53 0.65 7.97 8.87
C VAL A 53 -0.40 7.03 8.29
N ALA A 54 -0.34 6.82 6.97
CA ALA A 54 -1.24 5.94 6.24
C ALA A 54 -0.54 4.62 5.95
N LEU A 55 -1.01 3.58 6.63
CA LEU A 55 -0.45 2.25 6.64
C LEU A 55 -1.23 1.37 5.68
N ASP A 56 -0.56 0.80 4.72
CA ASP A 56 -1.04 -0.38 4.03
C ASP A 56 -1.19 -1.54 5.04
N VAL A 57 -2.39 -2.13 5.07
CA VAL A 57 -2.75 -3.25 5.95
C VAL A 57 -3.06 -4.53 5.19
N THR A 58 -2.67 -4.64 3.91
CA THR A 58 -2.97 -5.83 3.11
C THR A 58 -2.10 -7.03 3.51
N ARG A 59 -2.57 -8.21 3.11
CA ARG A 59 -1.97 -9.51 3.43
C ARG A 59 -0.55 -9.65 2.89
N SER A 60 -0.21 -8.97 1.80
CA SER A 60 1.11 -9.05 1.18
C SER A 60 2.22 -8.57 2.13
N ARG A 61 1.89 -7.81 3.18
CA ARG A 61 2.81 -7.35 4.23
C ARG A 61 3.13 -8.37 5.33
N GLY A 62 2.33 -9.42 5.52
CA GLY A 62 2.57 -10.43 6.56
C GLY A 62 2.72 -9.85 7.97
N ASP A 63 3.77 -10.25 8.70
CA ASP A 63 4.02 -9.85 10.09
C ASP A 63 4.56 -8.39 10.26
N ASP A 64 4.97 -7.73 9.17
CA ASP A 64 5.51 -6.36 9.22
C ASP A 64 4.44 -5.35 9.68
N THR A 65 3.20 -5.54 9.25
CA THR A 65 2.07 -4.70 9.67
C THR A 65 1.91 -4.75 11.18
N LYS A 66 1.89 -5.94 11.79
CA LYS A 66 1.74 -6.09 13.25
C LYS A 66 2.84 -5.37 14.01
N LEU A 67 4.09 -5.56 13.57
CA LEU A 67 5.25 -4.90 14.17
C LEU A 67 5.16 -3.37 14.12
N MET A 68 4.64 -2.82 13.02
CA MET A 68 4.42 -1.39 12.90
C MET A 68 3.34 -0.89 13.86
N TYR A 69 2.21 -1.59 13.95
CA TYR A 69 1.13 -1.25 14.91
C TYR A 69 1.62 -1.28 16.36
N GLU A 70 2.48 -2.23 16.71
CA GLU A 70 3.09 -2.33 18.04
C GLU A 70 4.05 -1.17 18.37
N LYS A 71 4.77 -0.66 17.36
CA LYS A 71 5.79 0.38 17.55
C LYS A 71 5.26 1.81 17.42
N LEU A 72 4.12 2.02 16.76
CA LEU A 72 3.53 3.36 16.57
C LEU A 72 3.21 4.12 17.87
N PRO A 73 2.72 3.49 18.95
CA PRO A 73 2.58 4.17 20.24
C PRO A 73 3.90 4.71 20.80
N GLN A 74 5.01 3.98 20.58
CA GLN A 74 6.34 4.35 21.06
C GLN A 74 6.88 5.57 20.32
N LEU A 75 6.64 5.64 19.00
CA LEU A 75 6.91 6.81 18.17
C LEU A 75 6.31 8.09 18.77
N MET A 76 5.04 8.03 19.18
CA MET A 76 4.32 9.20 19.70
C MET A 76 4.88 9.67 21.02
N GLY A 77 5.17 8.74 21.92
CA GLY A 77 5.87 9.06 23.17
C GLY A 77 7.20 9.76 22.90
N GLN A 78 7.95 9.33 21.88
CA GLN A 78 9.24 9.95 21.55
C GLN A 78 9.11 11.36 20.95
N ILE A 79 8.15 11.59 20.02
CA ILE A 79 7.91 12.92 19.44
C ILE A 79 7.56 13.93 20.55
N GLU A 80 6.69 13.55 21.48
CA GLU A 80 6.25 14.42 22.57
C GLU A 80 7.37 14.64 23.60
N LEU A 81 8.08 13.59 24.02
CA LEU A 81 9.13 13.66 25.05
C LEU A 81 10.36 14.44 24.59
N LYS A 82 10.77 14.31 23.32
CA LYS A 82 11.97 14.97 22.79
C LYS A 82 11.68 16.36 22.21
N GLY A 83 10.41 16.71 22.03
CA GLY A 83 10.01 18.03 21.50
C GLY A 83 10.46 18.27 20.05
N TYR A 84 10.68 17.19 19.29
CA TYR A 84 11.14 17.26 17.90
C TYR A 84 10.20 18.06 17.00
N ILE A 85 8.91 18.14 17.37
CA ILE A 85 7.88 18.82 16.57
C ILE A 85 7.02 19.66 17.51
N GLU A 86 6.71 20.88 17.09
CA GLU A 86 5.83 21.75 17.87
C GLU A 86 4.36 21.38 17.62
N ASN A 87 3.64 21.11 18.73
CA ASN A 87 2.20 20.84 18.75
C ASN A 87 1.77 19.93 17.57
N PRO A 88 2.19 18.65 17.58
CA PRO A 88 1.79 17.71 16.54
C PRO A 88 0.33 17.31 16.73
N GLY A 89 -0.41 17.19 15.63
CA GLY A 89 -1.70 16.48 15.59
C GLY A 89 -1.55 15.33 14.63
N ILE A 90 -1.86 14.11 15.05
CA ILE A 90 -1.48 12.88 14.36
C ILE A 90 -2.71 12.06 14.03
N SER A 91 -2.87 11.72 12.75
CA SER A 91 -3.93 10.84 12.27
C SER A 91 -3.30 9.57 11.69
N ILE A 92 -3.85 8.42 12.08
CA ILE A 92 -3.48 7.12 11.51
C ILE A 92 -4.59 6.68 10.56
N ALA A 93 -4.19 6.24 9.37
CA ALA A 93 -5.07 5.60 8.42
C ALA A 93 -4.60 4.19 8.12
N ALA A 94 -5.56 3.29 7.89
CA ALA A 94 -5.32 1.98 7.31
C ALA A 94 -5.85 1.96 5.87
N ILE A 95 -4.99 1.54 4.94
CA ILE A 95 -5.25 1.43 3.51
C ILE A 95 -5.36 -0.05 3.18
N GLY A 96 -6.48 -0.43 2.58
CA GLY A 96 -6.66 -1.72 1.92
C GLY A 96 -7.00 -1.51 0.45
N ASP A 97 -7.65 -2.50 -0.14
CA ASP A 97 -8.02 -2.50 -1.56
C ASP A 97 -9.50 -2.15 -1.80
N ALA A 98 -9.78 -1.04 -2.50
CA ALA A 98 -11.13 -0.53 -2.76
C ALA A 98 -12.00 -1.43 -3.63
N THR A 99 -11.36 -2.30 -4.43
CA THR A 99 -12.02 -3.27 -5.30
C THR A 99 -12.29 -4.58 -4.56
N ALA A 100 -11.48 -4.90 -3.54
CA ALA A 100 -11.41 -6.23 -2.96
C ALA A 100 -11.83 -6.31 -1.48
N ASP A 101 -11.73 -5.20 -0.74
CA ASP A 101 -11.89 -5.13 0.72
C ASP A 101 -13.19 -4.43 1.14
N ARG A 102 -13.71 -4.78 2.32
CA ARG A 102 -14.92 -4.17 2.88
C ARG A 102 -14.59 -2.85 3.58
N ALA A 103 -13.38 -2.73 4.11
CA ALA A 103 -12.82 -1.58 4.78
C ALA A 103 -11.57 -1.02 4.05
N PRO A 104 -11.68 -0.65 2.77
CA PRO A 104 -10.51 -0.26 1.96
C PRO A 104 -9.84 1.03 2.43
N LEU A 105 -10.53 1.83 3.23
CA LEU A 105 -9.98 3.01 3.88
C LEU A 105 -10.59 3.16 5.26
N GLN A 106 -9.74 3.22 6.29
CA GLN A 106 -10.12 3.52 7.66
C GLN A 106 -9.29 4.70 8.12
N VAL A 107 -9.93 5.74 8.66
CA VAL A 107 -9.26 7.00 8.98
C VAL A 107 -9.53 7.41 10.40
N GLY A 108 -8.48 7.45 11.22
CA GLY A 108 -8.53 8.00 12.57
C GLY A 108 -8.62 9.54 12.58
N GLN A 109 -9.14 10.09 13.68
CA GLN A 109 -9.09 11.54 13.91
C GLN A 109 -7.65 11.98 14.20
N PHE A 110 -7.35 13.27 13.99
CA PHE A 110 -6.11 13.87 14.45
C PHE A 110 -6.10 13.95 15.98
N GLU A 111 -5.20 13.21 16.61
CA GLU A 111 -5.01 13.18 18.05
C GLU A 111 -3.59 13.67 18.41
N GLY A 112 -3.46 14.33 19.56
CA GLY A 112 -2.17 14.81 20.09
C GLY A 112 -1.82 14.20 21.44
N ASP A 113 -2.49 13.10 21.82
CA ASP A 113 -2.37 12.45 23.12
C ASP A 113 -2.55 10.92 23.00
N ASN A 114 -2.68 10.24 24.15
CA ASN A 114 -2.82 8.79 24.26
C ASN A 114 -4.10 8.21 23.63
N ARG A 115 -5.03 9.03 23.12
CA ARG A 115 -6.22 8.54 22.40
C ARG A 115 -5.86 7.85 21.07
N LEU A 116 -4.63 8.02 20.60
CA LEU A 116 -4.13 7.30 19.43
C LEU A 116 -4.06 5.77 19.65
N ASP A 117 -3.79 5.32 20.88
CA ASP A 117 -3.81 3.89 21.22
C ASP A 117 -5.20 3.29 20.94
N GLN A 118 -6.26 4.05 21.24
CA GLN A 118 -7.63 3.63 20.94
C GLN A 118 -7.94 3.62 19.43
N VAL A 119 -7.25 4.43 18.63
CA VAL A 119 -7.38 4.40 17.17
C VAL A 119 -6.78 3.10 16.65
N LEU A 120 -5.58 2.74 17.12
CA LEU A 120 -4.86 1.53 16.74
C LEU A 120 -5.62 0.25 17.14
N GLU A 121 -6.17 0.19 18.36
CA GLU A 121 -7.00 -0.94 18.83
C GLU A 121 -8.27 -1.17 18.01
N ARG A 122 -8.76 -0.13 17.31
CA ARG A 122 -10.00 -0.17 16.54
C ARG A 122 -9.78 -0.46 15.05
N VAL A 123 -8.52 -0.43 14.59
CA VAL A 123 -8.24 -0.73 13.18
C VAL A 123 -8.61 -2.17 12.90
N TRP A 124 -9.42 -2.35 11.88
CA TRP A 124 -9.72 -3.67 11.37
C TRP A 124 -8.69 -4.04 10.31
N ILE A 125 -7.79 -4.98 10.65
CA ILE A 125 -6.88 -5.57 9.66
C ILE A 125 -7.68 -6.63 8.91
N GLU A 126 -8.10 -6.29 7.69
CA GLU A 126 -8.63 -7.28 6.78
C GLU A 126 -7.43 -8.03 6.20
N GLU A 127 -7.35 -9.36 6.36
CA GLU A 127 -6.35 -10.20 5.68
C GLU A 127 -6.61 -10.30 4.15
N GLY A 128 -7.03 -9.19 3.55
CA GLY A 128 -7.34 -9.01 2.15
C GLY A 128 -6.15 -8.51 1.33
N GLY A 129 -6.33 -8.48 0.02
CA GLY A 129 -5.35 -8.05 -0.98
C GLY A 129 -5.99 -8.23 -2.36
N GLY A 130 -5.77 -7.29 -3.26
CA GLY A 130 -6.34 -7.34 -4.60
C GLY A 130 -5.50 -8.10 -5.61
N GLY A 131 -4.31 -8.60 -5.29
CA GLY A 131 -3.47 -9.32 -6.25
C GLY A 131 -3.11 -8.55 -7.53
N THR A 132 -3.51 -7.28 -7.67
CA THR A 132 -3.26 -6.36 -8.78
C THR A 132 -1.89 -5.67 -8.65
N GLY A 133 -1.25 -5.79 -7.49
CA GLY A 133 -0.06 -5.01 -7.12
C GLY A 133 -0.37 -3.53 -6.92
N GLN A 134 -1.64 -3.19 -6.66
CA GLN A 134 -2.12 -1.83 -6.41
C GLN A 134 -3.09 -1.82 -5.23
N GLU A 135 -3.06 -0.74 -4.45
CA GLU A 135 -3.98 -0.50 -3.33
C GLU A 135 -4.55 0.92 -3.36
N SER A 136 -5.48 1.21 -2.45
CA SER A 136 -6.29 2.43 -2.46
C SER A 136 -5.59 3.68 -1.93
N TYR A 137 -4.30 3.85 -2.24
CA TYR A 137 -3.54 5.03 -1.84
C TYR A 137 -4.16 6.32 -2.40
N GLU A 138 -4.68 6.27 -3.62
CA GLU A 138 -5.37 7.39 -4.27
C GLU A 138 -6.67 7.77 -3.53
N LEU A 139 -7.39 6.80 -2.97
CA LEU A 139 -8.58 7.05 -2.16
C LEU A 139 -8.23 7.75 -0.85
N ALA A 140 -7.14 7.32 -0.19
CA ALA A 140 -6.60 8.01 0.99
C ALA A 140 -6.17 9.44 0.64
N ALA A 141 -5.46 9.63 -0.48
CA ALA A 141 -5.06 10.96 -0.95
C ALA A 141 -6.27 11.87 -1.19
N TYR A 142 -7.31 11.36 -1.86
CA TYR A 142 -8.56 12.09 -2.04
C TYR A 142 -9.21 12.46 -0.71
N PHE A 143 -9.35 11.51 0.22
CA PHE A 143 -9.96 11.78 1.52
C PHE A 143 -9.24 12.90 2.27
N TYR A 144 -7.92 12.79 2.41
CA TYR A 144 -7.12 13.76 3.17
C TYR A 144 -6.91 15.08 2.44
N SER A 145 -7.04 15.12 1.11
CA SER A 145 -7.07 16.39 0.37
C SER A 145 -8.23 17.30 0.82
N ARG A 146 -9.30 16.73 1.40
CA ARG A 146 -10.46 17.46 1.94
C ARG A 146 -10.34 17.78 3.43
N THR A 147 -9.29 17.31 4.12
CA THR A 147 -9.03 17.59 5.54
C THR A 147 -8.91 19.09 5.77
N ASN A 148 -9.54 19.57 6.84
CA ASN A 148 -9.48 20.97 7.23
C ASN A 148 -8.26 21.23 8.12
N CYS A 149 -7.18 21.77 7.54
CA CYS A 149 -5.99 22.19 8.27
C CYS A 149 -6.16 23.66 8.70
N VAL A 150 -6.84 23.90 9.82
CA VAL A 150 -7.34 25.22 10.24
C VAL A 150 -6.21 26.26 10.31
N ARG A 151 -5.09 25.93 10.94
CA ARG A 151 -3.96 26.87 11.08
C ARG A 151 -3.27 27.17 9.76
N LEU A 152 -3.11 26.16 8.91
CA LEU A 152 -2.57 26.34 7.55
C LEU A 152 -3.47 27.27 6.73
N ALA A 153 -4.79 27.07 6.77
CA ALA A 153 -5.76 27.92 6.08
C ALA A 153 -5.75 29.37 6.60
N GLN A 154 -5.43 29.57 7.88
CA GLN A 154 -5.28 30.90 8.51
C GLN A 154 -3.89 31.52 8.29
N GLY A 155 -2.96 30.84 7.61
CA GLY A 155 -1.57 31.29 7.42
C GLY A 155 -0.74 31.30 8.72
N THR A 156 -1.24 30.71 9.80
CA THR A 156 -0.55 30.63 11.11
C THR A 156 0.08 29.25 11.36
N GLY A 157 -0.07 28.34 10.41
CA GLY A 157 0.53 27.01 10.41
C GLY A 157 1.33 26.78 9.13
N LYS A 158 2.01 25.63 9.07
CA LYS A 158 2.76 25.16 7.92
C LYS A 158 2.08 23.94 7.30
N LYS A 159 2.53 23.54 6.11
CA LYS A 159 2.08 22.27 5.51
C LYS A 159 2.36 21.14 6.51
N GLY A 160 1.42 20.20 6.59
CA GLY A 160 1.59 19.01 7.40
C GLY A 160 2.56 18.02 6.76
N TYR A 161 2.73 16.86 7.39
CA TYR A 161 3.50 15.74 6.85
C TYR A 161 2.56 14.55 6.62
N PHE A 162 2.72 13.87 5.49
CA PHE A 162 1.92 12.70 5.14
C PHE A 162 2.85 11.57 4.74
N PHE A 163 2.80 10.45 5.46
CA PHE A 163 3.61 9.28 5.17
C PHE A 163 2.70 8.15 4.70
N PHE A 164 2.85 7.76 3.43
CA PHE A 164 2.40 6.45 2.97
C PHE A 164 3.45 5.42 3.37
N VAL A 165 3.02 4.30 3.93
CA VAL A 165 3.88 3.14 4.13
C VAL A 165 3.26 1.97 3.39
N GLY A 166 3.97 1.47 2.38
CA GLY A 166 3.39 0.63 1.34
C GLY A 166 4.46 -0.02 0.47
N ASP A 167 4.23 -1.24 0.00
CA ASP A 167 5.10 -1.89 -1.00
C ASP A 167 4.47 -2.09 -2.38
N GLU A 168 3.22 -1.63 -2.56
CA GLU A 168 2.44 -1.73 -3.79
C GLU A 168 2.28 -0.38 -4.52
N GLY A 169 1.75 -0.44 -5.75
CA GLY A 169 1.36 0.73 -6.54
C GLY A 169 0.02 1.32 -6.09
N PHE A 170 -0.41 2.41 -6.72
CA PHE A 170 -1.72 3.03 -6.48
C PHE A 170 -2.62 2.88 -7.71
N TYR A 171 -3.95 2.93 -7.54
CA TYR A 171 -4.85 2.90 -8.69
C TYR A 171 -4.76 4.21 -9.49
N PRO A 172 -4.76 4.18 -10.83
CA PRO A 172 -4.55 5.38 -11.67
C PRO A 172 -5.70 6.40 -11.59
N LYS A 173 -6.86 6.01 -11.04
CA LYS A 173 -8.01 6.88 -10.84
C LYS A 173 -8.68 6.59 -9.51
N VAL A 174 -9.22 7.62 -8.89
CA VAL A 174 -10.15 7.53 -7.78
C VAL A 174 -11.54 7.27 -8.36
N ASP A 175 -12.03 6.06 -8.15
CA ASP A 175 -13.33 5.63 -8.65
C ASP A 175 -14.50 6.36 -7.94
N LYS A 176 -15.40 6.95 -8.73
CA LYS A 176 -16.51 7.75 -8.17
C LYS A 176 -17.49 6.90 -7.35
N ALA A 177 -17.70 5.64 -7.71
CA ALA A 177 -18.61 4.75 -6.99
C ALA A 177 -17.99 4.33 -5.65
N ALA A 178 -16.68 4.08 -5.62
CA ALA A 178 -15.91 3.86 -4.41
C ALA A 178 -15.97 5.09 -3.49
N VAL A 179 -15.78 6.31 -4.01
CA VAL A 179 -15.91 7.56 -3.24
C VAL A 179 -17.32 7.70 -2.66
N ARG A 180 -18.36 7.47 -3.45
CA ARG A 180 -19.74 7.54 -2.97
C ARG A 180 -20.02 6.53 -1.86
N ARG A 181 -19.54 5.29 -2.03
CA ARG A 181 -19.76 4.18 -1.09
C ARG A 181 -18.98 4.35 0.22
N ILE A 182 -17.72 4.75 0.13
CA ILE A 182 -16.76 4.71 1.26
C ILE A 182 -16.69 6.07 1.95
N ILE A 183 -16.65 7.15 1.17
CA ILE A 183 -16.45 8.51 1.67
C ILE A 183 -17.77 9.27 1.78
N GLY A 184 -18.76 8.94 0.96
CA GLY A 184 -20.07 9.59 0.95
C GLY A 184 -20.13 10.91 0.16
N ASP A 185 -19.09 11.22 -0.63
CA ASP A 185 -19.10 12.36 -1.55
C ASP A 185 -19.71 11.96 -2.91
N GLU A 186 -20.31 12.92 -3.60
CA GLU A 186 -20.75 12.74 -4.98
C GLU A 186 -19.76 13.39 -5.95
N LEU A 187 -19.06 12.56 -6.72
CA LEU A 187 -18.24 12.99 -7.85
C LEU A 187 -19.03 12.83 -9.15
N THR A 188 -18.90 13.80 -10.05
CA THR A 188 -19.53 13.75 -11.38
C THR A 188 -18.90 12.69 -12.28
N GLU A 189 -17.59 12.53 -12.18
CA GLU A 189 -16.77 11.58 -12.93
C GLU A 189 -15.61 11.06 -12.07
N ASP A 190 -14.92 10.02 -12.55
CA ASP A 190 -13.74 9.49 -11.88
C ASP A 190 -12.64 10.56 -11.86
N LEU A 191 -11.92 10.66 -10.74
CA LEU A 191 -10.85 11.64 -10.59
C LEU A 191 -9.50 10.99 -10.93
N PRO A 192 -8.66 11.56 -11.81
CA PRO A 192 -7.30 11.08 -11.98
C PRO A 192 -6.54 11.05 -10.65
N ALA A 193 -5.80 9.98 -10.38
CA ALA A 193 -5.08 9.85 -9.12
C ALA A 193 -4.06 10.98 -8.92
N GLU A 194 -3.40 11.42 -10.00
CA GLU A 194 -2.45 12.53 -9.96
C GLU A 194 -3.08 13.81 -9.40
N GLU A 195 -4.35 14.06 -9.73
CA GLU A 195 -5.08 15.22 -9.21
C GLU A 195 -5.39 15.08 -7.72
N ALA A 196 -5.72 13.88 -7.24
CA ALA A 196 -5.91 13.62 -5.81
C ALA A 196 -4.60 13.84 -5.02
N PHE A 197 -3.48 13.31 -5.51
CA PHE A 197 -2.16 13.51 -4.91
C PHE A 197 -1.70 14.97 -4.98
N ARG A 198 -2.01 15.69 -6.07
CA ARG A 198 -1.70 17.13 -6.19
C ARG A 198 -2.44 17.93 -5.12
N ARG A 199 -3.74 17.68 -4.92
CA ARG A 199 -4.55 18.35 -3.88
C ARG A 199 -4.07 17.98 -2.47
N LEU A 200 -3.64 16.74 -2.25
CA LEU A 200 -3.01 16.35 -0.98
C LEU A 200 -1.74 17.17 -0.72
N GLN A 201 -0.88 17.33 -1.72
CA GLN A 201 0.40 18.03 -1.62
C GLN A 201 0.27 19.56 -1.45
N GLU A 202 -0.90 20.14 -1.71
CA GLU A 202 -1.19 21.53 -1.32
C GLU A 202 -1.18 21.71 0.19
N LYS A 203 -1.55 20.66 0.95
CA LYS A 203 -1.71 20.71 2.41
C LYS A 203 -0.61 19.97 3.17
N PHE A 204 0.01 18.98 2.55
CA PHE A 204 1.01 18.12 3.18
C PHE A 204 2.28 17.98 2.34
N HIS A 205 3.43 17.82 2.99
CA HIS A 205 4.61 17.22 2.41
C HIS A 205 4.41 15.70 2.42
N THR A 206 4.33 15.10 1.24
CA THR A 206 3.92 13.69 1.08
C THR A 206 5.13 12.81 0.80
N PHE A 207 5.27 11.74 1.56
CA PHE A 207 6.37 10.78 1.50
C PHE A 207 5.84 9.37 1.29
N LEU A 208 6.64 8.54 0.63
CA LEU A 208 6.46 7.10 0.57
C LEU A 208 7.62 6.44 1.33
N LEU A 209 7.30 5.68 2.37
CA LEU A 209 8.21 4.75 3.02
C LEU A 209 7.98 3.38 2.39
N TYR A 210 8.95 2.93 1.58
CA TYR A 210 8.87 1.71 0.79
C TYR A 210 9.72 0.60 1.43
N PRO A 211 9.13 -0.36 2.16
CA PRO A 211 9.86 -1.49 2.72
C PRO A 211 10.42 -2.35 1.58
N GLN A 212 11.70 -2.68 1.63
CA GLN A 212 12.31 -3.54 0.63
C GLN A 212 12.07 -5.00 0.99
N LYS A 213 11.31 -5.72 0.17
CA LYS A 213 11.23 -7.18 0.20
C LYS A 213 12.12 -7.77 -0.88
N THR A 214 12.76 -8.88 -0.59
CA THR A 214 13.48 -9.65 -1.61
C THR A 214 12.49 -10.19 -2.65
N MET A 215 12.96 -10.44 -3.87
CA MET A 215 12.11 -11.02 -4.90
C MET A 215 11.54 -12.38 -4.47
N ALA A 216 12.30 -13.19 -3.73
CA ALA A 216 11.82 -14.48 -3.22
C ALA A 216 10.61 -14.31 -2.29
N GLU A 217 10.68 -13.40 -1.32
CA GLU A 217 9.57 -13.09 -0.41
C GLU A 217 8.32 -12.58 -1.16
N ARG A 218 8.50 -11.83 -2.25
CA ARG A 218 7.37 -11.40 -3.11
C ARG A 218 6.69 -12.57 -3.84
N LYS A 219 7.48 -13.51 -4.37
CA LYS A 219 6.93 -14.68 -5.08
C LYS A 219 6.09 -15.53 -4.13
N ASP A 220 6.64 -15.79 -2.94
CA ASP A 220 5.96 -16.57 -1.91
C ASP A 220 4.61 -15.96 -1.51
N ASN A 221 4.52 -14.62 -1.41
CA ASN A 221 3.27 -13.93 -1.09
C ASN A 221 2.21 -14.04 -2.20
N ILE A 222 2.63 -13.96 -3.47
CA ILE A 222 1.73 -14.08 -4.63
C ILE A 222 1.19 -15.50 -4.76
N ASP A 223 2.07 -16.50 -4.67
CA ASP A 223 1.70 -17.91 -4.78
C ASP A 223 0.80 -18.32 -3.59
N ALA A 224 1.04 -17.75 -2.40
CA ALA A 224 0.16 -17.95 -1.24
C ALA A 224 -1.27 -17.41 -1.46
N GLU A 225 -1.44 -16.29 -2.16
CA GLU A 225 -2.78 -15.72 -2.40
C GLU A 225 -3.63 -16.61 -3.32
N ILE A 226 -3.07 -17.07 -4.44
CA ILE A 226 -3.78 -17.95 -5.37
C ILE A 226 -4.10 -19.28 -4.68
N LYS A 227 -3.12 -19.84 -3.95
CA LYS A 227 -3.30 -21.05 -3.14
C LYS A 227 -4.43 -20.91 -2.14
N ASP A 228 -4.48 -19.80 -1.41
CA ASP A 228 -5.52 -19.52 -0.43
C ASP A 228 -6.90 -19.40 -1.08
N ARG A 229 -7.01 -18.70 -2.22
CA ARG A 229 -8.28 -18.57 -2.95
C ARG A 229 -8.78 -19.93 -3.43
N VAL A 230 -7.94 -20.73 -4.08
CA VAL A 230 -8.29 -22.08 -4.56
C VAL A 230 -8.71 -22.97 -3.39
N THR A 231 -7.91 -23.03 -2.33
CA THR A 231 -8.17 -23.91 -1.17
C THR A 231 -9.45 -23.50 -0.43
N ARG A 232 -9.69 -22.19 -0.26
CA ARG A 232 -10.91 -21.67 0.38
C ARG A 232 -12.17 -21.97 -0.44
N ALA A 233 -12.05 -21.98 -1.77
CA ALA A 233 -13.13 -22.36 -2.67
C ALA A 233 -13.32 -23.89 -2.77
N GLY A 234 -12.48 -24.69 -2.09
CA GLY A 234 -12.55 -26.15 -2.06
C GLY A 234 -11.81 -26.85 -3.20
N GLY A 235 -11.02 -26.11 -3.98
CA GLY A 235 -10.23 -26.63 -5.10
C GLY A 235 -8.96 -27.35 -4.67
N LEU A 236 -8.44 -28.20 -5.56
CA LEU A 236 -7.16 -28.88 -5.35
C LEU A 236 -6.01 -28.05 -5.94
N TYR A 237 -5.16 -27.53 -5.05
CA TYR A 237 -3.96 -26.79 -5.44
C TYR A 237 -2.71 -27.67 -5.54
N ASP A 238 -2.41 -28.46 -4.50
CA ASP A 238 -1.22 -29.30 -4.41
C ASP A 238 -1.44 -30.70 -5.02
N GLY A 239 -0.35 -31.40 -5.37
CA GLY A 239 -0.40 -32.81 -5.79
C GLY A 239 -0.94 -33.01 -7.21
N VAL A 240 -0.60 -32.09 -8.11
CA VAL A 240 -1.07 -32.02 -9.50
C VAL A 240 0.08 -32.23 -10.49
N ASP A 241 -0.22 -32.72 -11.70
CA ASP A 241 0.71 -32.73 -12.83
C ASP A 241 0.66 -31.41 -13.61
N LEU A 242 -0.57 -30.89 -13.75
CA LEU A 242 -0.90 -29.66 -14.47
C LEU A 242 -1.97 -28.92 -13.68
N ARG A 243 -1.83 -27.61 -13.56
CA ARG A 243 -2.88 -26.74 -13.02
C ARG A 243 -2.86 -25.39 -13.70
N ALA A 244 -4.04 -24.85 -13.93
CA ALA A 244 -4.28 -23.48 -14.33
C ALA A 244 -5.26 -22.87 -13.33
N SER A 245 -4.82 -21.86 -12.59
CA SER A 245 -5.70 -21.10 -11.68
C SER A 245 -5.83 -19.66 -12.15
N LEU A 246 -7.05 -19.25 -12.45
CA LEU A 246 -7.40 -17.89 -12.85
C LEU A 246 -7.89 -17.12 -11.63
N VAL A 247 -7.39 -15.91 -11.41
CA VAL A 247 -7.86 -14.98 -10.38
C VAL A 247 -8.10 -13.59 -10.96
N TRP A 248 -9.13 -12.91 -10.47
CA TRP A 248 -9.45 -11.52 -10.81
C TRP A 248 -10.16 -10.84 -9.63
N ASN A 249 -10.43 -9.53 -9.75
CA ASN A 249 -10.81 -8.70 -8.61
C ASN A 249 -12.02 -7.79 -8.86
N ASN A 250 -13.08 -8.39 -9.40
CA ASN A 250 -14.39 -7.79 -9.46
C ASN A 250 -15.45 -8.90 -9.47
N THR A 251 -16.71 -8.51 -9.61
CA THR A 251 -17.85 -9.44 -9.65
C THR A 251 -18.11 -10.03 -11.03
N ASN A 252 -17.35 -9.68 -12.08
CA ASN A 252 -17.58 -10.20 -13.43
C ASN A 252 -17.32 -11.71 -13.46
N ASP A 253 -17.91 -12.36 -14.46
CA ASP A 253 -17.85 -13.80 -14.67
C ASP A 253 -16.81 -14.11 -15.75
N LEU A 254 -15.59 -14.46 -15.30
CA LEU A 254 -14.51 -14.86 -16.20
C LEU A 254 -14.36 -16.38 -16.16
N ASP A 255 -14.43 -16.98 -17.34
CA ASP A 255 -14.27 -18.41 -17.53
C ASP A 255 -12.83 -18.75 -17.95
N LEU A 256 -12.26 -19.76 -17.31
CA LEU A 256 -11.03 -20.43 -17.66
C LEU A 256 -11.34 -21.60 -18.58
N HIS A 257 -10.78 -21.55 -19.79
CA HIS A 257 -10.96 -22.57 -20.80
C HIS A 257 -9.66 -23.32 -21.05
N VAL A 258 -9.75 -24.65 -21.15
CA VAL A 258 -8.61 -25.49 -21.55
C VAL A 258 -9.01 -26.47 -22.64
N ILE A 259 -8.31 -26.44 -23.78
CA ILE A 259 -8.38 -27.47 -24.81
C ILE A 259 -7.31 -28.51 -24.53
N THR A 260 -7.71 -29.78 -24.40
CA THR A 260 -6.81 -30.89 -24.10
C THR A 260 -6.14 -31.44 -25.38
N PRO A 261 -5.11 -32.29 -25.27
CA PRO A 261 -4.49 -32.93 -26.43
C PRO A 261 -5.44 -33.80 -27.25
N ALA A 262 -6.54 -34.27 -26.64
CA ALA A 262 -7.60 -35.02 -27.31
C ALA A 262 -8.64 -34.10 -27.99
N ASN A 263 -8.40 -32.79 -28.01
CA ASN A 263 -9.30 -31.76 -28.49
C ASN A 263 -10.63 -31.70 -27.72
N GLU A 264 -10.62 -32.14 -26.45
CA GLU A 264 -11.73 -31.94 -25.52
C GLU A 264 -11.64 -30.53 -24.93
N HIS A 265 -12.79 -29.88 -24.75
CA HIS A 265 -12.87 -28.54 -24.21
C HIS A 265 -13.36 -28.59 -22.76
N ILE A 266 -12.49 -28.20 -21.81
CA ILE A 266 -12.83 -28.01 -20.41
C ILE A 266 -13.28 -26.58 -20.21
N TYR A 267 -14.52 -26.40 -19.76
CA TYR A 267 -15.13 -25.11 -19.42
C TYR A 267 -16.37 -25.35 -18.53
N TYR A 268 -17.05 -24.29 -18.11
CA TYR A 268 -18.26 -24.36 -17.26
C TYR A 268 -19.26 -25.47 -17.67
N GLY A 269 -19.57 -25.57 -18.97
CA GLY A 269 -20.54 -26.55 -19.51
C GLY A 269 -20.01 -27.97 -19.67
N ALA A 270 -18.68 -28.17 -19.62
CA ALA A 270 -18.01 -29.46 -19.72
C ALA A 270 -16.80 -29.50 -18.77
N LYS A 271 -17.07 -29.65 -17.47
CA LYS A 271 -16.05 -29.48 -16.42
C LYS A 271 -14.98 -30.57 -16.36
N GLN A 272 -15.21 -31.73 -16.99
CA GLN A 272 -14.29 -32.87 -16.93
C GLN A 272 -13.92 -33.36 -18.33
N ALA A 273 -12.65 -33.73 -18.51
CA ALA A 273 -12.14 -34.34 -19.73
C ALA A 273 -11.64 -35.78 -19.49
N SER A 274 -11.66 -36.60 -20.53
CA SER A 274 -11.20 -38.01 -20.49
C SER A 274 -9.72 -38.17 -20.13
N CYS A 275 -8.93 -37.11 -20.29
CA CYS A 275 -7.54 -37.04 -19.86
C CYS A 275 -7.35 -36.71 -18.37
N GLY A 276 -8.40 -36.79 -17.54
CA GLY A 276 -8.33 -36.53 -16.10
C GLY A 276 -8.34 -35.04 -15.71
N GLY A 277 -8.59 -34.15 -16.67
CA GLY A 277 -8.69 -32.72 -16.44
C GLY A 277 -10.02 -32.37 -15.80
N TRP A 278 -10.00 -31.48 -14.81
CA TRP A 278 -11.19 -31.08 -14.08
C TRP A 278 -11.15 -29.60 -13.71
N LEU A 279 -12.18 -28.85 -14.12
CA LEU A 279 -12.55 -27.55 -13.55
C LEU A 279 -13.21 -27.79 -12.18
N ASP A 280 -12.41 -27.76 -11.11
CA ASP A 280 -12.87 -28.07 -9.75
C ASP A 280 -13.34 -26.85 -8.96
N VAL A 281 -12.91 -25.65 -9.37
CA VAL A 281 -13.43 -24.37 -8.86
C VAL A 281 -13.85 -23.50 -10.03
N ASP A 282 -15.06 -22.93 -9.90
CA ASP A 282 -15.70 -22.00 -10.82
C ASP A 282 -16.51 -21.04 -9.94
N MET A 283 -16.23 -19.74 -10.06
CA MET A 283 -16.76 -18.69 -9.19
C MET A 283 -17.28 -17.53 -10.02
N ASN A 284 -18.23 -16.78 -9.44
CA ASN A 284 -18.85 -15.58 -10.04
C ASN A 284 -19.86 -15.81 -11.18
N VAL A 285 -20.40 -17.02 -11.30
CA VAL A 285 -21.59 -17.32 -12.12
C VAL A 285 -22.74 -16.31 -11.89
N ARG A 286 -22.89 -15.78 -10.66
CA ARG A 286 -23.88 -14.72 -10.33
C ARG A 286 -23.25 -13.46 -9.72
N GLY A 287 -21.93 -13.29 -9.85
CA GLY A 287 -21.19 -12.16 -9.29
C GLY A 287 -21.17 -12.11 -7.76
N GLU A 288 -21.02 -13.27 -7.12
CA GLU A 288 -21.15 -13.44 -5.67
C GLU A 288 -19.97 -12.88 -4.85
N THR A 289 -18.80 -12.71 -5.46
CA THR A 289 -17.59 -12.24 -4.78
C THR A 289 -16.77 -11.27 -5.63
N THR A 290 -16.02 -10.39 -4.98
CA THR A 290 -14.99 -9.56 -5.62
C THR A 290 -13.63 -10.23 -5.67
N LYS A 291 -13.46 -11.41 -5.07
CA LYS A 291 -12.20 -12.21 -5.10
C LYS A 291 -12.44 -13.62 -5.66
N PRO A 292 -12.97 -13.74 -6.88
CA PRO A 292 -13.19 -15.03 -7.53
C PRO A 292 -11.87 -15.73 -7.88
N VAL A 293 -12.01 -17.03 -8.08
CA VAL A 293 -10.96 -17.89 -8.61
C VAL A 293 -11.62 -18.97 -9.45
N GLU A 294 -10.99 -19.35 -10.56
CA GLU A 294 -11.27 -20.60 -11.24
C GLU A 294 -10.04 -21.50 -11.22
N ASN A 295 -10.25 -22.82 -11.20
CA ASN A 295 -9.16 -23.76 -11.14
C ASN A 295 -9.45 -24.98 -12.04
N VAL A 296 -8.60 -25.17 -13.05
CA VAL A 296 -8.55 -26.39 -13.85
C VAL A 296 -7.28 -27.15 -13.50
N ARG A 297 -7.42 -28.42 -13.14
CA ARG A 297 -6.28 -29.24 -12.71
C ARG A 297 -6.30 -30.67 -13.23
N TRP A 298 -5.14 -31.30 -13.17
CA TRP A 298 -4.90 -32.73 -13.37
C TRP A 298 -4.18 -33.26 -12.14
N ALA A 299 -4.78 -34.24 -11.45
CA ALA A 299 -4.11 -34.89 -10.32
C ALA A 299 -2.80 -35.55 -10.76
N LYS A 300 -1.87 -35.72 -9.83
CA LYS A 300 -0.60 -36.38 -10.11
C LYS A 300 -0.78 -37.76 -10.75
N GLY A 301 -0.10 -38.00 -11.86
CA GLY A 301 -0.20 -39.20 -12.69
C GLY A 301 -1.42 -39.28 -13.62
N SER A 302 -2.21 -38.21 -13.76
CA SER A 302 -3.42 -38.21 -14.59
C SER A 302 -3.28 -37.45 -15.91
N ALA A 303 -2.37 -36.47 -15.99
CA ALA A 303 -2.20 -35.68 -17.21
C ALA A 303 -1.64 -36.53 -18.35
N ARG A 304 -2.18 -36.34 -19.56
CA ARG A 304 -1.74 -37.06 -20.76
C ARG A 304 -0.71 -36.22 -21.51
N ARG A 305 0.26 -36.90 -22.12
CA ARG A 305 1.22 -36.24 -23.00
C ARG A 305 0.50 -35.51 -24.14
N GLY A 306 0.92 -34.29 -24.44
CA GLY A 306 0.50 -33.54 -25.62
C GLY A 306 0.30 -32.06 -25.35
N ARG A 307 -0.33 -31.39 -26.31
CA ARG A 307 -0.56 -29.95 -26.28
C ARG A 307 -1.86 -29.58 -25.56
N TYR A 308 -1.75 -28.68 -24.61
CA TYR A 308 -2.88 -28.04 -23.93
C TYR A 308 -2.93 -26.56 -24.32
N GLN A 309 -4.11 -26.05 -24.64
CA GLN A 309 -4.29 -24.63 -24.94
C GLN A 309 -5.13 -24.00 -23.83
N ILE A 310 -4.65 -22.91 -23.24
CA ILE A 310 -5.35 -22.19 -22.17
C ILE A 310 -5.68 -20.78 -22.63
N PHE A 311 -6.93 -20.39 -22.42
CA PHE A 311 -7.41 -19.03 -22.67
C PHE A 311 -8.47 -18.64 -21.65
N VAL A 312 -8.65 -17.34 -21.48
CA VAL A 312 -9.65 -16.76 -20.57
C VAL A 312 -10.71 -16.06 -21.41
N ARG A 313 -11.96 -16.20 -21.01
CA ARG A 313 -13.13 -15.61 -21.66
C ARG A 313 -13.93 -14.80 -20.66
N ASN A 314 -14.45 -13.66 -21.08
CA ASN A 314 -15.47 -12.95 -20.31
C ASN A 314 -16.85 -13.46 -20.70
N TYR A 315 -17.49 -14.18 -19.79
CA TYR A 315 -18.83 -14.70 -19.98
C TYR A 315 -19.88 -13.61 -19.77
N ALA A 316 -19.82 -12.94 -18.62
CA ALA A 316 -20.77 -11.91 -18.25
C ALA A 316 -20.15 -10.76 -17.44
N PHE A 317 -20.56 -9.54 -17.77
CA PHE A 317 -20.37 -8.39 -16.90
C PHE A 317 -21.46 -8.37 -15.83
N HIS A 318 -21.05 -8.29 -14.57
CA HIS A 318 -21.92 -8.05 -13.43
C HIS A 318 -21.77 -6.61 -12.89
N THR A 319 -20.90 -5.79 -13.49
CA THR A 319 -20.80 -4.35 -13.23
C THR A 319 -21.53 -3.52 -14.28
N GLU A 320 -22.18 -2.42 -13.87
CA GLU A 320 -22.97 -1.56 -14.79
C GLU A 320 -22.09 -0.85 -15.83
N ASP A 321 -20.87 -0.51 -15.46
CA ASP A 321 -19.91 0.22 -16.29
C ASP A 321 -19.23 -0.63 -17.36
N LYS A 322 -19.36 -1.97 -17.27
CA LYS A 322 -18.73 -2.96 -18.15
C LYS A 322 -17.25 -2.67 -18.40
N ALA A 323 -16.56 -2.24 -17.33
CA ALA A 323 -15.16 -1.87 -17.39
C ALA A 323 -14.27 -3.08 -17.72
N PRO A 324 -13.13 -2.86 -18.41
CA PRO A 324 -12.16 -3.92 -18.67
C PRO A 324 -11.70 -4.59 -17.36
N THR A 325 -11.54 -5.90 -17.37
CA THR A 325 -11.17 -6.66 -16.17
C THR A 325 -9.72 -7.13 -16.27
N SER A 326 -8.89 -6.73 -15.31
CA SER A 326 -7.55 -7.29 -15.16
C SER A 326 -7.64 -8.66 -14.49
N PHE A 327 -6.90 -9.62 -15.01
CA PHE A 327 -6.87 -10.99 -14.48
C PHE A 327 -5.45 -11.55 -14.50
N LYS A 328 -5.24 -12.59 -13.69
CA LYS A 328 -3.98 -13.33 -13.60
C LYS A 328 -4.24 -14.82 -13.68
N VAL A 329 -3.40 -15.53 -14.42
CA VAL A 329 -3.41 -17.00 -14.48
C VAL A 329 -2.09 -17.55 -13.99
N GLU A 330 -2.15 -18.48 -13.06
CA GLU A 330 -1.03 -19.28 -12.61
C GLU A 330 -1.08 -20.65 -13.28
N LEU A 331 0.00 -21.01 -13.97
CA LEU A 331 0.16 -22.29 -14.66
C LEU A 331 1.25 -23.09 -13.95
N GLU A 332 0.87 -24.23 -13.39
CA GLU A 332 1.79 -25.23 -12.84
C GLU A 332 1.92 -26.39 -13.81
N VAL A 333 3.15 -26.70 -14.21
CA VAL A 333 3.48 -27.80 -15.13
C VAL A 333 4.61 -28.63 -14.54
N GLY A 334 4.28 -29.81 -14.02
CA GLY A 334 5.29 -30.69 -13.43
C GLY A 334 6.02 -30.07 -12.25
N GLY A 335 5.32 -29.28 -11.42
CA GLY A 335 5.91 -28.53 -10.31
C GLY A 335 6.62 -27.23 -10.71
N LYS A 336 6.66 -26.88 -12.00
CA LYS A 336 7.11 -25.55 -12.45
C LYS A 336 5.93 -24.59 -12.52
N ILE A 337 5.97 -23.53 -11.73
CA ILE A 337 4.95 -22.47 -11.73
C ILE A 337 5.37 -21.32 -12.64
N THR A 338 4.43 -20.81 -13.43
CA THR A 338 4.56 -19.62 -14.27
C THR A 338 3.28 -18.79 -14.18
N HIS A 339 3.38 -17.47 -14.40
CA HIS A 339 2.24 -16.58 -14.32
C HIS A 339 2.04 -15.79 -15.61
N PHE A 340 0.77 -15.52 -15.91
CA PHE A 340 0.34 -14.68 -17.01
C PHE A 340 -0.61 -13.60 -16.47
N GLU A 341 -0.43 -12.35 -16.92
CA GLU A 341 -1.30 -11.23 -16.58
C GLU A 341 -1.91 -10.67 -17.87
N GLY A 342 -3.19 -10.34 -17.81
CA GLY A 342 -3.93 -9.82 -18.95
C GLY A 342 -5.06 -8.88 -18.55
N VAL A 343 -5.53 -8.11 -19.54
CA VAL A 343 -6.75 -7.32 -19.42
C VAL A 343 -7.74 -7.85 -20.44
N ILE A 344 -8.92 -8.27 -19.98
CA ILE A 344 -9.98 -8.79 -20.84
C ILE A 344 -11.06 -7.74 -21.06
N SER A 345 -11.68 -7.83 -22.24
CA SER A 345 -12.80 -6.98 -22.66
C SER A 345 -12.53 -5.46 -22.66
N PRO A 346 -11.41 -4.96 -23.24
CA PRO A 346 -11.10 -3.52 -23.31
C PRO A 346 -12.15 -2.69 -24.06
N ARG A 347 -12.99 -3.33 -24.88
CA ARG A 347 -14.10 -2.72 -25.63
C ARG A 347 -15.45 -3.29 -25.18
N SER A 348 -15.54 -3.73 -23.92
CA SER A 348 -16.73 -4.34 -23.32
C SER A 348 -17.26 -5.57 -24.09
N GLN A 349 -16.35 -6.37 -24.66
CA GLN A 349 -16.71 -7.60 -25.37
C GLN A 349 -17.03 -8.75 -24.41
N THR A 350 -17.89 -9.67 -24.82
CA THR A 350 -18.13 -10.97 -24.15
C THR A 350 -18.07 -12.11 -25.16
N GLY A 351 -18.03 -13.35 -24.68
CA GLY A 351 -17.95 -14.54 -25.53
C GLY A 351 -16.61 -14.63 -26.28
N GLU A 352 -16.59 -15.30 -27.42
CA GLU A 352 -15.37 -15.55 -28.21
C GLU A 352 -14.60 -14.27 -28.59
N ALA A 353 -15.31 -13.15 -28.76
CA ALA A 353 -14.71 -11.85 -29.08
C ALA A 353 -13.91 -11.23 -27.92
N SER A 354 -14.01 -11.82 -26.72
CA SER A 354 -13.26 -11.43 -25.52
C SER A 354 -12.04 -12.33 -25.26
N ASP A 355 -11.87 -13.43 -25.99
CA ASP A 355 -10.86 -14.43 -25.67
C ASP A 355 -9.44 -13.85 -25.62
N VAL A 356 -8.75 -14.14 -24.52
CA VAL A 356 -7.34 -13.83 -24.34
C VAL A 356 -6.58 -15.14 -24.20
N GLN A 357 -5.72 -15.44 -25.17
CA GLN A 357 -4.83 -16.60 -25.10
C GLN A 357 -3.80 -16.40 -23.98
N VAL A 358 -3.78 -17.32 -23.03
CA VAL A 358 -2.82 -17.33 -21.91
C VAL A 358 -1.53 -18.03 -22.35
N GLY A 359 -1.67 -19.17 -23.02
CA GLY A 359 -0.53 -19.92 -23.53
C GLY A 359 -0.89 -21.27 -24.14
N GLU A 360 0.12 -21.93 -24.70
CA GLU A 360 0.08 -23.34 -25.09
C GLU A 360 1.15 -24.11 -24.29
N ILE A 361 0.78 -25.26 -23.73
CA ILE A 361 1.67 -26.11 -22.93
C ILE A 361 1.84 -27.44 -23.67
N ASP A 362 3.06 -27.76 -24.08
CA ASP A 362 3.40 -29.11 -24.52
C ASP A 362 3.88 -29.92 -23.29
N PHE A 363 2.97 -30.73 -22.72
CA PHE A 363 3.28 -31.56 -21.56
C PHE A 363 3.85 -32.92 -21.98
N ASP A 364 5.00 -33.28 -21.42
CA ASP A 364 5.59 -34.62 -21.56
C ASP A 364 6.00 -35.16 -20.18
N PRO A 365 5.31 -36.18 -19.64
CA PRO A 365 5.59 -36.73 -18.32
C PRO A 365 6.98 -37.38 -18.21
N ALA A 366 7.63 -37.71 -19.34
CA ALA A 366 8.96 -38.31 -19.38
C ALA A 366 10.09 -37.29 -19.51
N ALA A 367 9.79 -36.03 -19.87
CA ALA A 367 10.78 -35.02 -20.22
C ALA A 367 10.82 -33.86 -19.21
N GLN A 368 10.73 -34.13 -17.91
CA GLN A 368 10.95 -33.11 -16.88
C GLN A 368 12.43 -33.06 -16.44
N PRO A 369 13.30 -32.25 -17.06
CA PRO A 369 14.55 -31.86 -16.43
C PRO A 369 14.34 -30.65 -15.50
N ALA A 370 15.20 -30.55 -14.49
CA ALA A 370 15.32 -29.37 -13.63
C ALA A 370 15.85 -28.18 -14.46
N ALA A 371 15.08 -27.10 -14.62
CA ALA A 371 15.59 -25.88 -15.25
C ALA A 371 14.87 -24.59 -14.81
N ALA A 372 15.68 -23.54 -14.77
CA ALA A 372 15.55 -22.25 -14.06
C ALA A 372 14.28 -21.41 -14.33
N PRO A 373 13.88 -20.56 -13.36
CA PRO A 373 12.71 -19.70 -13.46
C PRO A 373 12.90 -18.58 -14.50
N VAL A 374 11.86 -18.37 -15.32
CA VAL A 374 11.70 -17.18 -16.15
C VAL A 374 11.06 -16.09 -15.29
N ASP A 375 11.60 -14.88 -15.35
CA ASP A 375 11.16 -13.76 -14.48
C ASP A 375 9.96 -13.01 -15.07
N HIS A 376 8.77 -13.37 -14.58
CA HIS A 376 7.49 -12.77 -14.96
C HIS A 376 7.05 -11.65 -14.00
N TYR A 377 7.84 -11.29 -12.98
CA TYR A 377 7.47 -10.35 -11.91
C TYR A 377 7.78 -8.89 -12.23
N LYS A 378 7.93 -8.52 -13.51
CA LYS A 378 8.31 -7.15 -13.90
C LYS A 378 7.37 -6.09 -13.34
N ASN A 379 6.07 -6.37 -13.23
CA ASN A 379 5.09 -5.41 -12.71
C ASN A 379 5.18 -5.22 -11.18
N TYR A 380 5.76 -6.19 -10.45
CA TYR A 380 6.05 -6.12 -9.02
C TYR A 380 7.50 -5.71 -8.73
N ALA A 381 8.27 -5.42 -9.77
CA ALA A 381 9.63 -4.99 -9.58
C ALA A 381 9.64 -3.58 -8.96
N ASP A 382 10.47 -3.39 -7.93
CA ASP A 382 10.61 -2.12 -7.21
C ASP A 382 10.73 -0.93 -8.16
N ASP A 383 11.43 -1.09 -9.28
CA ASP A 383 11.64 -0.01 -10.25
C ASP A 383 10.34 0.43 -10.94
N VAL A 384 9.42 -0.48 -11.26
CA VAL A 384 8.13 -0.16 -11.87
C VAL A 384 7.22 0.54 -10.86
N ILE A 385 7.08 -0.01 -9.66
CA ILE A 385 6.25 0.56 -8.59
C ILE A 385 6.78 1.96 -8.21
N LEU A 386 8.09 2.08 -7.99
CA LEU A 386 8.69 3.36 -7.63
C LEU A 386 8.70 4.36 -8.78
N ALA A 387 8.71 3.90 -10.04
CA ALA A 387 8.51 4.78 -11.19
C ALA A 387 7.08 5.33 -11.22
N GLN A 388 6.08 4.51 -10.93
CA GLN A 388 4.69 4.95 -10.79
C GLN A 388 4.55 6.00 -9.68
N TRP A 389 5.08 5.73 -8.48
CA TRP A 389 5.07 6.69 -7.37
C TRP A 389 5.80 8.00 -7.69
N ALA A 390 6.90 7.93 -8.45
CA ALA A 390 7.64 9.11 -8.89
C ALA A 390 6.87 10.02 -9.88
N THR A 391 5.72 9.58 -10.39
CA THR A 391 4.83 10.43 -11.21
C THR A 391 3.99 11.37 -10.35
N VAL A 392 3.69 11.00 -9.10
CA VAL A 392 2.77 11.74 -8.22
C VAL A 392 3.46 12.37 -7.02
N ILE A 393 4.60 11.83 -6.58
CA ILE A 393 5.38 12.31 -5.44
C ILE A 393 6.83 12.60 -5.89
N PRO A 394 7.49 13.66 -5.38
CA PRO A 394 8.89 13.92 -5.66
C PRO A 394 9.78 12.71 -5.33
N ARG A 395 10.72 12.38 -6.21
CA ARG A 395 11.65 11.24 -6.01
C ARG A 395 12.44 11.32 -4.69
N GLU A 396 12.71 12.53 -4.22
CA GLU A 396 13.39 12.81 -2.94
C GLU A 396 12.55 12.32 -1.74
N HIS A 397 11.23 12.29 -1.88
CA HIS A 397 10.27 11.88 -0.84
C HIS A 397 9.92 10.40 -0.90
N ILE A 398 10.53 9.64 -1.82
CA ILE A 398 10.40 8.19 -1.94
C ILE A 398 11.60 7.54 -1.21
N ILE A 399 11.33 7.01 -0.02
CA ILE A 399 12.34 6.52 0.90
C ILE A 399 12.27 5.00 0.96
N ARG A 400 13.30 4.33 0.43
CA ARG A 400 13.44 2.87 0.53
C ARG A 400 13.95 2.49 1.92
N VAL A 401 13.25 1.57 2.57
CA VAL A 401 13.56 1.11 3.92
C VAL A 401 13.96 -0.37 3.86
N GLY A 402 15.22 -0.67 4.13
CA GLY A 402 15.76 -2.02 4.01
C GLY A 402 15.36 -2.99 5.13
N ASP A 403 14.98 -2.47 6.30
CA ASP A 403 14.47 -3.25 7.43
C ASP A 403 13.14 -2.63 7.90
N PRO A 404 12.01 -3.34 7.84
CA PRO A 404 10.72 -2.85 8.31
C PRO A 404 10.74 -2.32 9.75
N LYS A 405 11.64 -2.83 10.60
CA LYS A 405 11.82 -2.35 11.98
C LYS A 405 12.29 -0.91 12.05
N SER A 406 12.95 -0.41 11.00
CA SER A 406 13.49 0.96 10.93
C SER A 406 12.49 1.98 10.38
N ILE A 407 11.28 1.58 9.96
CA ILE A 407 10.31 2.51 9.35
C ILE A 407 9.99 3.67 10.29
N ILE A 408 9.81 3.37 11.58
CA ILE A 408 9.52 4.36 12.62
C ILE A 408 10.69 5.34 12.81
N ASP A 409 11.92 4.82 12.82
CA ASP A 409 13.14 5.62 12.92
C ASP A 409 13.26 6.55 11.70
N VAL A 410 13.04 6.01 10.50
CA VAL A 410 13.09 6.81 9.27
C VAL A 410 12.03 7.91 9.28
N LEU A 411 10.82 7.62 9.76
CA LEU A 411 9.74 8.60 9.90
C LEU A 411 10.12 9.72 10.88
N LEU A 412 10.66 9.37 12.05
CA LEU A 412 11.15 10.34 13.04
C LEU A 412 12.24 11.23 12.50
N GLY A 413 13.24 10.64 11.85
CA GLY A 413 14.35 11.40 11.28
C GLY A 413 13.89 12.33 10.18
N ALA A 414 13.01 11.86 9.29
CA ALA A 414 12.43 12.70 8.25
C ALA A 414 11.67 13.90 8.85
N LEU A 415 10.88 13.69 9.90
CA LEU A 415 10.17 14.75 10.61
C LEU A 415 11.11 15.73 11.32
N ALA A 416 12.08 15.21 12.09
CA ALA A 416 12.97 16.02 12.92
C ALA A 416 13.86 16.94 12.07
N ILE A 417 14.34 16.44 10.93
CA ILE A 417 15.17 17.23 10.02
C ILE A 417 14.32 18.19 9.18
N ALA A 418 13.13 17.77 8.72
CA ALA A 418 12.24 18.65 7.97
C ALA A 418 11.75 19.84 8.82
N ASP A 419 11.61 19.68 10.14
CA ASP A 419 11.28 20.77 11.06
C ASP A 419 12.46 21.72 11.33
N GLY A 420 13.67 21.35 10.92
CA GLY A 420 14.89 22.14 11.10
C GLY A 420 15.36 22.29 12.54
N LYS A 421 14.77 21.55 13.49
CA LYS A 421 15.10 21.64 14.92
C LYS A 421 16.29 20.78 15.33
N VAL A 422 16.55 19.70 14.58
CA VAL A 422 17.60 18.73 14.89
C VAL A 422 18.35 18.40 13.60
N ASP A 423 19.68 18.45 13.65
CA ASP A 423 20.51 18.00 12.53
C ASP A 423 20.64 16.47 12.52
N LEU A 424 21.06 15.92 11.37
CA LEU A 424 21.17 14.47 11.19
C LEU A 424 22.07 13.82 12.24
N ASP A 425 23.19 14.44 12.59
CA ASP A 425 24.18 13.87 13.50
C ASP A 425 23.63 13.76 14.93
N THR A 426 22.91 14.79 15.37
CA THR A 426 22.20 14.82 16.66
C THR A 426 21.09 13.77 16.68
N TYR A 427 20.30 13.69 15.61
CA TYR A 427 19.24 12.69 15.48
C TYR A 427 19.78 11.26 15.55
N LEU A 428 20.84 10.94 14.79
CA LEU A 428 21.45 9.61 14.80
C LEU A 428 22.06 9.25 16.15
N LYS A 429 22.58 10.23 16.90
CA LYS A 429 23.05 10.03 18.26
C LYS A 429 21.90 9.69 19.20
N ASP A 430 20.79 10.45 19.14
CA ASP A 430 19.59 10.16 19.93
C ASP A 430 19.05 8.75 19.65
N MET A 431 19.02 8.34 18.37
CA MET A 431 18.57 7.00 17.97
C MET A 431 19.50 5.89 18.47
N ARG A 432 20.81 6.10 18.47
CA ARG A 432 21.77 5.15 19.06
C ARG A 432 21.61 5.00 20.56
N GLU A 433 21.31 6.09 21.27
CA GLU A 433 21.07 6.06 22.71
C GLU A 433 19.77 5.33 23.05
N LEU A 434 18.72 5.49 22.22
CA LEU A 434 17.45 4.76 22.32
C LEU A 434 17.61 3.28 21.98
N GLY A 435 18.24 2.96 20.84
CA GLY A 435 18.54 1.60 20.41
C GLY A 435 19.40 0.86 21.43
N ALA A 436 20.40 1.52 22.04
CA ALA A 436 21.23 0.94 23.12
C ALA A 436 20.48 0.71 24.45
N ALA A 437 19.30 1.30 24.63
CA ALA A 437 18.40 1.00 25.75
C ALA A 437 17.49 -0.20 25.45
N GLU A 438 17.07 -0.38 24.19
CA GLU A 438 16.33 -1.55 23.72
C GLU A 438 17.21 -2.80 23.57
N ASP A 439 18.43 -2.64 23.06
CA ASP A 439 19.45 -3.70 22.95
C ASP A 439 19.80 -4.32 24.31
N ARG A 440 19.69 -3.56 25.40
CA ARG A 440 19.89 -4.06 26.77
C ARG A 440 18.80 -5.05 27.19
N LEU A 441 17.63 -5.03 26.55
CA LEU A 441 16.53 -5.97 26.78
C LEU A 441 16.62 -7.20 25.85
N GLU A 442 17.03 -7.03 24.59
CA GLU A 442 17.19 -8.15 23.62
C GLU A 442 18.47 -8.98 23.83
N ARG A 443 19.48 -8.44 24.56
CA ARG A 443 20.73 -9.16 24.88
C ARG A 443 20.58 -10.42 25.74
N ALA A 444 19.36 -10.82 26.09
CA ALA A 444 19.08 -12.18 26.57
C ALA A 444 19.16 -13.25 25.46
N GLU A 445 19.14 -12.88 24.16
CA GLU A 445 19.04 -13.83 23.03
C GLU A 445 20.17 -13.74 21.96
N GLY A 446 21.22 -12.96 22.21
CA GLY A 446 22.56 -13.25 21.66
C GLY A 446 22.86 -12.93 20.19
N ARG A 447 22.40 -11.81 19.61
CA ARG A 447 22.92 -11.30 18.31
C ARG A 447 22.81 -9.77 18.20
N GLY A 448 23.89 -8.97 18.31
CA GLY A 448 23.69 -7.50 18.21
C GLY A 448 24.92 -6.58 18.28
N ARG A 449 25.68 -6.42 17.19
CA ARG A 449 26.55 -5.22 17.06
C ARG A 449 26.76 -4.75 15.63
N ARG A 450 27.15 -5.65 14.71
CA ARG A 450 27.29 -5.31 13.27
C ARG A 450 25.97 -4.98 12.57
N ARG A 451 24.85 -5.53 13.07
CA ARG A 451 23.50 -5.30 12.52
C ARG A 451 22.98 -3.88 12.84
N GLN A 452 23.28 -3.38 14.03
CA GLN A 452 22.90 -2.03 14.47
C GLN A 452 23.64 -0.93 13.69
N GLU A 453 24.94 -1.08 13.44
CA GLU A 453 25.71 -0.10 12.68
C GLU A 453 25.25 0.00 11.21
N ALA A 454 24.85 -1.13 10.61
CA ALA A 454 24.27 -1.18 9.27
C ALA A 454 22.86 -0.57 9.23
N HIS A 455 22.04 -0.81 10.26
CA HIS A 455 20.71 -0.20 10.47
C HIS A 455 20.83 1.32 10.58
N ASP A 456 21.69 1.83 11.48
CA ASP A 456 21.90 3.26 11.68
C ASP A 456 22.35 3.95 10.38
N ALA A 457 23.23 3.31 9.61
CA ALA A 457 23.69 3.84 8.33
C ALA A 457 22.60 3.84 7.25
N ALA A 458 21.70 2.85 7.26
CA ALA A 458 20.55 2.79 6.36
C ALA A 458 19.51 3.86 6.71
N VAL A 459 19.17 4.01 8.00
CA VAL A 459 18.30 5.07 8.53
C VAL A 459 18.87 6.44 8.20
N ALA A 460 20.16 6.68 8.45
CA ALA A 460 20.83 7.94 8.11
C ALA A 460 20.67 8.31 6.63
N ARG A 461 20.91 7.36 5.72
CA ARG A 461 20.79 7.59 4.27
C ARG A 461 19.36 7.86 3.85
N ALA A 462 18.39 7.14 4.43
CA ALA A 462 16.97 7.30 4.17
C ALA A 462 16.45 8.67 4.62
N VAL A 463 16.84 9.06 5.84
CA VAL A 463 16.50 10.33 6.48
C VAL A 463 17.10 11.53 5.74
N VAL A 464 18.37 11.45 5.31
CA VAL A 464 19.00 12.51 4.50
C VAL A 464 18.28 12.75 3.18
N ARG A 465 17.90 11.68 2.47
CA ARG A 465 17.17 11.82 1.20
C ARG A 465 15.80 12.46 1.40
N GLY A 466 15.03 12.01 2.39
CA GLY A 466 13.74 12.59 2.73
C GLY A 466 13.83 14.08 3.11
N ALA A 467 14.85 14.45 3.89
CA ALA A 467 15.09 15.83 4.30
C ALA A 467 15.51 16.76 3.15
N GLN A 468 16.34 16.27 2.22
CA GLN A 468 16.81 17.06 1.06
C GLN A 468 15.65 17.54 0.17
N GLY A 469 14.55 16.77 0.10
CA GLY A 469 13.35 17.13 -0.65
C GLY A 469 12.46 18.19 0.00
N VAL A 470 12.64 18.51 1.29
CA VAL A 470 11.87 19.56 1.99
C VAL A 470 12.65 20.87 2.07
N ILE A 471 13.99 20.81 2.04
CA ILE A 471 14.89 21.92 2.40
C ILE A 471 15.21 22.90 1.23
N VAL A 472 14.72 22.71 0.00
CA VAL A 472 15.05 23.62 -1.15
C VAL A 472 13.78 23.95 -1.96
N PRO A 473 13.41 25.25 -2.15
CA PRO A 473 14.30 26.26 -2.76
C PRO A 473 14.29 27.63 -2.07
N ALA A 474 15.28 27.88 -1.20
CA ALA A 474 15.58 29.25 -0.75
C ALA A 474 16.98 29.76 -1.17
N GLN A 475 17.82 28.95 -1.84
CA GLN A 475 19.22 29.34 -2.08
C GLN A 475 19.72 29.33 -3.53
N ARG A 476 18.87 29.11 -4.54
CA ARG A 476 19.30 29.20 -5.95
C ARG A 476 19.23 30.59 -6.60
N CYS A 477 18.84 31.65 -5.88
CA CYS A 477 18.83 33.02 -6.44
C CYS A 477 20.05 33.89 -6.09
N ALA A 478 21.06 33.40 -5.35
CA ALA A 478 22.15 34.25 -4.86
C ALA A 478 23.50 34.12 -5.60
N SER A 479 23.63 33.30 -6.66
CA SER A 479 24.91 33.09 -7.36
C SER A 479 24.93 33.43 -8.85
N ALA A 480 23.89 34.07 -9.40
CA ALA A 480 23.84 34.50 -10.80
C ALA A 480 23.92 36.02 -11.02
N CYS A 481 24.34 36.80 -10.01
CA CYS A 481 24.55 38.25 -10.13
C CYS A 481 25.93 38.66 -9.59
N SER A 482 27.00 38.13 -10.16
CA SER A 482 28.35 38.67 -9.98
C SER A 482 29.01 38.79 -11.35
N GLY A 483 28.66 39.84 -12.10
CA GLY A 483 29.23 40.02 -13.44
C GLY A 483 28.66 41.15 -14.29
N VAL A 484 28.39 42.35 -13.73
CA VAL A 484 28.25 43.57 -14.54
C VAL A 484 28.78 44.79 -13.75
N PRO A 485 29.60 45.69 -14.35
CA PRO A 485 30.24 46.77 -13.62
C PRO A 485 29.28 47.91 -13.28
N THR A 486 29.55 48.53 -12.13
CA THR A 486 28.91 49.72 -11.59
C THR A 486 28.82 50.88 -12.59
N ARG A 487 27.60 51.30 -12.93
CA ARG A 487 27.32 52.67 -13.38
C ARG A 487 26.33 53.32 -12.43
N ARG A 488 26.74 54.50 -11.94
CA ARG A 488 25.99 55.40 -11.07
C ARG A 488 24.58 55.64 -11.59
N CYS A 489 23.57 55.47 -10.74
CA CYS A 489 22.29 56.15 -10.90
C CYS A 489 21.89 56.79 -9.57
N THR A 490 21.58 58.07 -9.69
CA THR A 490 21.31 59.07 -8.67
C THR A 490 19.97 58.83 -7.98
N VAL A 491 19.93 59.06 -6.68
CA VAL A 491 18.73 59.06 -5.84
C VAL A 491 17.81 60.21 -6.25
N HIS A 492 16.53 59.93 -6.50
CA HIS A 492 15.44 60.91 -6.38
C HIS A 492 14.30 60.29 -5.56
N SER A 493 14.10 60.87 -4.39
CA SER A 493 13.04 60.60 -3.43
C SER A 493 11.72 61.23 -3.88
N LEU A 494 10.63 60.46 -3.92
CA LEU A 494 9.28 61.03 -3.87
C LEU A 494 8.38 60.14 -3.00
N TRP A 495 8.17 60.60 -1.77
CA TRP A 495 7.07 60.23 -0.89
C TRP A 495 5.83 61.06 -1.25
N GLY A 496 4.67 60.43 -1.41
CA GLY A 496 3.35 61.09 -1.42
C GLY A 496 2.36 60.19 -0.67
N LYS A 497 2.15 60.42 0.63
CA LYS A 497 1.02 61.15 1.25
C LYS A 497 -0.37 60.56 0.96
N ALA A 498 -0.93 59.95 2.01
CA ALA A 498 -2.35 59.71 2.22
C ALA A 498 -3.12 61.04 2.43
N PRO A 499 -4.43 61.10 2.10
CA PRO A 499 -5.30 62.18 2.55
C PRO A 499 -6.24 61.76 3.67
N SER A 500 -6.45 62.66 4.63
CA SER A 500 -7.52 62.64 5.62
C SER A 500 -8.62 63.65 5.27
N ALA A 501 -9.82 63.33 5.75
CA ALA A 501 -11.00 64.17 6.05
C ALA A 501 -11.80 64.80 4.90
N ARG A 502 -13.04 64.33 4.74
CA ARG A 502 -14.24 65.00 5.28
C ARG A 502 -15.31 63.98 5.63
#